data_AF-L8GP45-F1
#
_entry.id   AF-L8GP45-F1
#
_cell.length_a   1.000
_cell.length_b   1.000
_cell.length_c   1.000
_cell.angle_alpha   90.00
_cell.angle_beta   90.00
_cell.angle_gamma   90.00
#
_symmetry.space_group_name_H-M   'P 1'
#
loop_
_entity.id
_entity.type
_entity.pdbx_description
1 polymer ?
#
loop_
_entity_poly.entity_id
_entity_poly.type
_entity_poly.pdbx_seq_one_letter_code
_entity_poly.pdbx_strand_id
1 'polypeptide(L)' 'MAFCMVDVGGQRSERRKWIHCFDCVTAVIFCVALSEYDQTLREDDSQNRTKESLLLFDEICNSPWFAETAFILFLNK' A
#
# COMPACT_ATOMS: atom_id res chain seq x y z
N MET A 1 -3.34 26.59 -2.78
CA MET A 1 -3.41 25.34 -2.00
C MET A 1 -2.10 24.61 -2.18
N ALA A 2 -1.49 24.13 -1.10
CA ALA A 2 -0.28 23.32 -1.15
C ALA A 2 -0.68 21.86 -0.89
N PHE A 3 -0.15 20.93 -1.70
CA PHE A 3 -0.30 19.50 -1.47
C PHE A 3 0.93 19.00 -0.72
N CYS A 4 0.71 18.15 0.29
CA CYS A 4 1.76 17.40 0.95
C CYS A 4 1.63 15.94 0.52
N MET A 5 2.71 15.37 0.01
CA MET A 5 2.79 13.96 -0.36
C MET A 5 3.84 13.30 0.51
N VAL A 6 3.46 12.20 1.16
CA VAL A 6 4.36 11.40 2.01
C VAL A 6 4.52 10.05 1.34
N ASP A 7 5.75 9.69 1.00
CA ASP A 7 6.10 8.36 0.51
C ASP A 7 6.46 7.46 1.68
N VAL A 8 5.84 6.28 1.74
CA VAL A 8 6.07 5.28 2.78
C VAL A 8 6.65 4.02 2.14
N GLY A 9 7.69 3.44 2.77
CA GLY A 9 8.33 2.23 2.25
C GLY A 9 7.33 1.06 2.14
N GLY A 10 7.26 0.45 0.96
CA GLY A 10 6.35 -0.69 0.68
C GLY A 10 6.80 -2.06 1.21
N GLN A 11 8.07 -2.18 1.62
CA GLN A 11 8.63 -3.42 2.17
C GLN A 11 7.95 -3.80 3.48
N ARG A 12 7.79 -5.09 3.73
CA ARG A 12 7.13 -5.62 4.95
C ARG A 12 7.75 -5.07 6.25
N SER A 13 9.07 -4.91 6.29
CA SER A 13 9.80 -4.36 7.45
C SER A 13 9.45 -2.91 7.77
N GLU A 14 9.02 -2.13 6.77
CA GLU A 14 8.74 -0.70 6.89
C GLU A 14 7.30 -0.41 7.30
N ARG A 15 6.38 -1.38 7.13
CA ARG A 15 4.93 -1.19 7.37
C ARG A 15 4.59 -0.80 8.81
N ARG A 16 5.39 -1.22 9.79
CA ARG A 16 5.18 -0.84 11.21
C ARG A 16 5.27 0.67 11.44
N LYS A 17 5.95 1.41 10.55
CA LYS A 17 6.15 2.87 10.65
C LYS A 17 4.97 3.64 10.03
N TRP A 18 4.12 2.99 9.24
CA TRP A 18 3.05 3.64 8.49
C TRP A 18 2.04 4.37 9.37
N ILE A 19 1.80 3.87 10.59
CA ILE A 19 0.89 4.47 11.57
C ILE A 19 1.22 5.94 11.88
N HIS A 20 2.49 6.35 11.75
CA HIS A 20 2.92 7.73 11.95
C HIS A 20 2.46 8.67 10.83
N CYS A 21 1.93 8.14 9.73
CA CYS A 21 1.50 8.88 8.55
C CYS A 21 -0.02 8.84 8.34
N PHE A 22 -0.79 8.20 9.23
CA PHE A 22 -2.23 7.95 9.02
C PHE A 22 -3.14 9.09 9.49
N ASP A 23 -2.61 10.10 10.17
CA ASP A 23 -3.42 11.20 10.69
C ASP A 23 -3.74 12.23 9.59
N CYS A 24 -5.01 12.65 9.51
CA CYS A 24 -5.51 13.70 8.63
C CYS A 24 -5.17 13.53 7.13
N VAL A 25 -5.16 12.28 6.63
CA VAL A 25 -4.90 11.97 5.21
C VAL A 25 -6.12 12.28 4.35
N THR A 26 -5.95 13.06 3.28
CA THR A 26 -7.02 13.36 2.31
C THR A 26 -7.31 12.19 1.37
N ALA A 27 -6.25 11.51 0.91
CA ALA A 27 -6.35 10.35 0.04
C ALA A 27 -5.12 9.45 0.21
N VAL A 28 -5.32 8.15 0.07
CA VAL A 28 -4.26 7.15 -0.04
C VAL A 28 -4.06 6.83 -1.52
N ILE A 29 -2.82 6.95 -2.00
CA ILE A 29 -2.44 6.46 -3.32
C ILE A 29 -1.78 5.09 -3.12
N PHE A 30 -2.43 4.03 -3.60
CA PHE A 30 -1.90 2.67 -3.52
C PHE A 30 -1.40 2.22 -4.89
N CYS A 31 -0.12 1.89 -4.99
CA CYS A 31 0.52 1.48 -6.23
C CYS A 31 0.72 -0.04 -6.27
N VAL A 32 0.22 -0.69 -7.32
CA VAL A 32 0.38 -2.12 -7.58
C VAL A 32 1.13 -2.31 -8.89
N ALA A 33 2.12 -3.20 -8.92
CA ALA A 33 2.78 -3.61 -10.15
C ALA A 33 2.03 -4.81 -10.77
N LEU A 34 1.30 -4.61 -11.86
CA LEU A 34 0.53 -5.66 -12.54
C LEU A 34 1.43 -6.72 -13.18
N SER A 35 2.59 -6.32 -13.71
CA SER A 35 3.59 -7.20 -14.33
C SER A 35 4.21 -8.22 -13.37
N GLU A 36 4.00 -8.09 -12.06
CA GLU A 36 4.63 -8.94 -11.05
C GLU A 36 3.75 -10.15 -10.65
N TYR A 37 2.73 -10.46 -11.45
CA TYR A 37 1.80 -11.57 -11.19
C TYR A 37 2.46 -12.95 -11.16
N ASP A 38 3.62 -13.13 -11.79
CA ASP A 38 4.40 -14.36 -11.83
C ASP A 38 5.66 -14.32 -10.95
N GLN A 39 5.83 -13.26 -10.15
CA GLN A 39 7.00 -13.06 -9.31
C GLN A 39 6.70 -13.34 -7.83
N THR A 40 7.74 -13.70 -7.08
CA THR A 40 7.72 -13.87 -5.63
C THR A 40 8.32 -12.66 -4.92
N LEU A 41 8.00 -12.48 -3.64
CA LEU A 41 8.61 -11.43 -2.82
C LEU A 41 10.12 -11.68 -2.67
N ARG A 42 10.88 -10.60 -2.55
CA ARG A 42 12.33 -10.72 -2.30
C ARG A 42 12.63 -11.28 -0.92
N GLU A 43 11.76 -10.98 0.05
CA GLU A 43 11.92 -11.41 1.44
C GLU A 43 11.34 -12.82 1.71
N ASP A 44 10.56 -13.37 0.77
CA ASP A 44 9.83 -14.63 0.93
C ASP A 44 9.47 -15.24 -0.44
N ASP A 45 10.25 -16.24 -0.87
CA ASP A 45 10.09 -16.93 -2.15
C ASP A 45 8.82 -17.81 -2.22
N SER A 46 8.10 -18.00 -1.12
CA SER A 46 6.83 -18.74 -1.12
C SER A 46 5.62 -17.85 -1.40
N GLN A 47 5.78 -16.52 -1.34
CA GLN A 47 4.71 -15.56 -1.45
C GLN A 47 4.75 -14.83 -2.79
N ASN A 48 3.66 -14.94 -3.56
CA ASN A 48 3.48 -14.18 -4.81
C ASN A 48 3.26 -12.69 -4.55
N ARG A 49 3.86 -11.83 -5.38
CA ARG A 49 3.81 -10.38 -5.21
C ARG A 49 2.41 -9.79 -5.38
N THR A 50 1.68 -10.17 -6.42
CA THR A 50 0.32 -9.65 -6.63
C THR A 50 -0.63 -10.10 -5.53
N LYS A 51 -0.51 -11.35 -5.06
CA LYS A 51 -1.27 -11.82 -3.89
C LYS A 51 -0.95 -11.02 -2.63
N GLU A 52 0.32 -10.71 -2.39
CA GLU A 52 0.73 -9.83 -1.30
C GLU A 52 0.11 -8.43 -1.43
N SER A 53 0.14 -7.82 -2.62
CA SER A 53 -0.49 -6.51 -2.85
C SER A 53 -2.00 -6.53 -2.60
N LEU A 54 -2.69 -7.61 -2.98
CA LEU A 54 -4.13 -7.76 -2.72
C LEU A 54 -4.43 -7.87 -1.22
N LEU A 55 -3.66 -8.69 -0.49
CA LEU A 55 -3.80 -8.83 0.97
C LEU A 55 -3.54 -7.50 1.68
N LEU A 56 -2.49 -6.79 1.27
CA LEU A 56 -2.15 -5.50 1.85
C LEU A 56 -3.22 -4.45 1.53
N PHE A 57 -3.75 -4.44 0.30
CA PHE A 57 -4.82 -3.53 -0.08
C PHE A 57 -6.08 -3.77 0.76
N ASP A 58 -6.47 -5.04 0.96
CA ASP A 58 -7.59 -5.41 1.82
C ASP A 58 -7.38 -4.98 3.28
N GLU A 59 -6.17 -5.15 3.81
CA GLU A 59 -5.82 -4.71 5.18
C GLU A 59 -5.96 -3.19 5.36
N ILE A 60 -5.46 -2.40 4.42
CA ILE A 60 -5.49 -0.93 4.54
C ILE A 60 -6.87 -0.35 4.21
N CYS A 61 -7.57 -0.87 3.19
CA CYS A 61 -8.84 -0.28 2.76
C CYS A 61 -9.96 -0.53 3.77
N ASN A 62 -9.84 -1.60 4.57
CA ASN A 62 -10.74 -1.91 5.67
C ASN A 62 -10.26 -1.39 7.03
N SER A 63 -9.16 -0.63 7.07
CA SER A 63 -8.64 -0.09 8.33
C SER A 63 -9.52 1.04 8.87
N PRO A 64 -9.85 1.06 10.18
CA PRO A 64 -10.60 2.16 10.78
C PRO A 64 -9.95 3.54 10.61
N TRP A 65 -8.61 3.57 10.48
CA TRP A 65 -7.85 4.80 10.23
C TRP A 65 -8.23 5.48 8.90
N PHE A 66 -8.72 4.71 7.93
CA PHE A 66 -9.02 5.18 6.58
C PHE A 66 -10.51 5.12 6.24
N ALA A 67 -11.39 4.99 7.24
CA ALA A 67 -12.83 4.81 7.05
C ALA A 67 -13.48 5.92 6.19
N GLU A 68 -12.97 7.15 6.26
CA GLU A 68 -13.43 8.29 5.46
C GLU A 68 -12.42 8.76 4.41
N THR A 69 -11.34 8.00 4.20
CA THR A 69 -10.25 8.38 3.28
C THR A 69 -10.49 7.81 1.87
N ALA A 70 -10.31 8.64 0.84
CA ALA A 70 -10.40 8.18 -0.54
C ALA A 70 -9.17 7.32 -0.92
N PHE A 71 -9.40 6.21 -1.62
CA PHE A 71 -8.34 5.38 -2.19
C PHE A 71 -8.22 5.61 -3.69
N ILE A 72 -7.00 5.94 -4.14
CA ILE A 72 -6.62 6.06 -5.54
C ILE A 72 -5.72 4.87 -5.86
N LEU A 73 -6.20 3.94 -6.66
CA LEU A 73 -5.46 2.75 -7.05
C LEU A 73 -4.70 2.99 -8.36
N PHE A 74 -3.38 2.92 -8.30
CA PHE A 74 -2.51 2.92 -9.47
C PHE A 74 -2.13 1.49 -9.80
N LEU A 75 -2.74 0.96 -10.86
CA LEU A 75 -2.32 -0.27 -11.50
C LEU A 75 -1.20 0.07 -12.47
N ASN A 76 0.03 -0.04 -11.99
CA ASN A 76 1.24 0.32 -12.71
C ASN A 76 1.89 -0.91 -13.35
N LYS A 77 2.76 -0.66 -14.34
CA LYS A 77 3.50 -1.67 -15.12
C LYS A 77 2.58 -2.85 -15.46
#